data_AF-A0A962TZY0-F1
#
_entry.id   AF-A0A962TZY0-F1
#
_cell.length_a   1.000
_cell.length_b   1.000
_cell.length_c   1.000
_cell.angle_alpha   90.00
_cell.angle_beta   90.00
_cell.angle_gamma   90.00
#
_symmetry.space_group_name_H-M   'P 1'
#
loop_
_entity.id
_entity.type
_entity.pdbx_description
1 polymer ?
#
loop_
_entity_poly.entity_id
_entity_poly.type
_entity_poly.pdbx_seq_one_letter_code
_entity_poly.pdbx_strand_id
1 'polypeptide(L)'
;MGDPLQAGEVIAATFERIHRDQMAGLPLLNDALRVETVGFREYAGRVLGVLVTPWLMNLVMLPRAGDDWDALELGHKQPHDFPSGTYKFMVNEIDGLGRCQTHSLFSPMREFVSQAHALAAAEAFLRDLMAPAARGAPEPVDEELLGRIMRGEETPEIDLEALEQGRLVEVERRPTRRLADIGVRVEGKMISRRDLLRGRLREG
;
A
#
# COMPACT_ATOMS: atom_id res chain seq x y z
N MET A 1 -12.96 21.11 0.86
CA MET A 1 -12.80 21.41 2.30
C MET A 1 -11.51 22.20 2.43
N GLY A 2 -11.57 23.44 2.92
CA GLY A 2 -10.45 24.40 2.84
C GLY A 2 -9.57 24.49 4.10
N ASP A 3 -10.04 23.99 5.24
CA ASP A 3 -9.28 24.00 6.49
C ASP A 3 -8.86 22.57 6.87
N PRO A 4 -7.54 22.27 6.95
CA PRO A 4 -7.03 20.97 7.39
C PRO A 4 -7.51 20.54 8.77
N LEU A 5 -7.71 21.47 9.72
CA LEU A 5 -8.15 21.13 11.07
C LEU A 5 -9.59 20.64 11.05
N GLN A 6 -10.48 21.41 10.42
CA GLN A 6 -11.87 21.02 10.20
C GLN A 6 -11.97 19.68 9.45
N ALA A 7 -11.07 19.46 8.48
CA ALA A 7 -11.02 18.20 7.75
C ALA A 7 -10.71 17.00 8.66
N GLY A 8 -9.74 17.16 9.57
CA GLY A 8 -9.44 16.17 10.59
C GLY A 8 -10.65 15.85 11.46
N GLU A 9 -11.37 16.87 11.93
CA GLU A 9 -12.58 16.70 12.75
C GLU A 9 -13.67 15.90 12.02
N VAL A 10 -13.93 16.22 10.74
CA VAL A 10 -14.92 15.50 9.92
C VAL A 10 -14.52 14.04 9.71
N ILE A 11 -13.23 13.78 9.45
CA ILE A 11 -12.71 12.41 9.31
C ILE A 11 -12.86 11.65 10.62
N ALA A 12 -12.46 12.24 11.75
CA ALA A 12 -12.57 11.62 13.07
C ALA A 12 -14.03 11.24 13.36
N ALA A 13 -14.96 12.18 13.22
CA ALA A 13 -16.38 11.92 13.43
C ALA A 13 -16.94 10.81 12.50
N THR A 14 -16.49 10.79 11.24
CA THR A 14 -16.90 9.76 10.26
C THR A 14 -16.41 8.38 10.68
N PHE A 15 -15.15 8.25 11.09
CA PHE A 15 -14.59 6.96 11.49
C PHE A 15 -15.06 6.51 12.88
N GLU A 16 -15.40 7.43 13.78
CA GLU A 16 -16.08 7.10 15.03
C GLU A 16 -17.46 6.50 14.79
N ARG A 17 -18.21 7.02 13.81
CA ARG A 17 -19.48 6.43 13.39
C ARG A 17 -19.27 5.03 12.81
N ILE A 18 -18.30 4.84 11.92
CA ILE A 18 -17.95 3.52 11.38
C ILE A 18 -17.56 2.55 12.50
N HIS A 19 -16.80 3.02 13.49
CA HIS A 19 -16.42 2.21 14.64
C HIS A 19 -17.65 1.69 15.39
N ARG A 20 -18.60 2.58 15.72
CA ARG A 20 -19.82 2.21 16.45
C ARG A 20 -20.75 1.31 15.64
N ASP A 21 -20.95 1.61 14.36
CA ASP A 21 -22.03 1.02 13.57
C ASP A 21 -21.63 -0.27 12.87
N GLN A 22 -20.35 -0.42 12.49
CA GLN A 22 -19.88 -1.49 11.61
C GLN A 22 -18.79 -2.36 12.24
N MET A 23 -17.93 -1.78 13.07
CA MET A 23 -16.74 -2.47 13.57
C MET A 23 -16.89 -2.99 15.00
N ALA A 24 -17.83 -2.46 15.78
CA ALA A 24 -18.01 -2.78 17.19
C ALA A 24 -18.15 -4.31 17.41
N GLY A 25 -17.35 -4.85 18.33
CA GLY A 25 -17.38 -6.27 18.71
C GLY A 25 -16.55 -7.21 17.82
N LEU A 26 -15.86 -6.70 16.78
CA LEU A 26 -14.95 -7.53 16.00
C LEU A 26 -13.67 -7.87 16.79
N PRO A 27 -13.19 -9.13 16.78
CA PRO A 27 -12.03 -9.57 17.57
C PRO A 27 -10.67 -9.04 17.05
N LEU A 28 -10.69 -8.27 15.95
CA LEU A 28 -9.52 -7.63 15.38
C LEU A 28 -9.22 -6.27 16.00
N LEU A 29 -10.19 -5.67 16.69
CA LEU A 29 -10.05 -4.34 17.29
C LEU A 29 -9.04 -4.34 18.44
N ASN A 30 -8.27 -3.27 18.52
CA ASN A 30 -7.45 -2.96 19.67
C ASN A 30 -8.19 -1.99 20.60
N ASP A 31 -8.74 -2.53 21.70
CA ASP A 31 -9.54 -1.78 22.67
C ASP A 31 -8.75 -0.70 23.44
N ALA A 32 -7.40 -0.72 23.38
CA ALA A 32 -6.56 0.32 23.95
C ALA A 32 -6.50 1.59 23.08
N LEU A 33 -7.08 1.54 21.88
CA LEU A 33 -7.05 2.62 20.91
C LEU A 33 -8.44 3.21 20.68
N ARG A 34 -8.45 4.44 20.17
CA ARG A 34 -9.65 5.15 19.70
C ARG A 34 -9.36 5.81 18.36
N VAL A 35 -10.43 6.26 17.71
CA VAL A 35 -10.30 7.06 16.48
C VAL A 35 -9.65 8.39 16.83
N GLU A 36 -8.60 8.76 16.10
CA GLU A 36 -7.90 10.04 16.28
C GLU A 36 -7.21 10.48 14.98
N THR A 37 -7.23 11.78 14.70
CA THR A 37 -6.57 12.39 13.55
C THR A 37 -5.35 13.17 13.98
N VAL A 38 -4.21 12.95 13.32
CA VAL A 38 -2.90 13.46 13.72
C VAL A 38 -2.28 14.27 12.57
N GLY A 39 -1.84 15.49 12.89
CA GLY A 39 -0.98 16.30 12.02
C GLY A 39 -1.59 16.69 10.67
N PHE A 40 -2.92 16.88 10.62
CA PHE A 40 -3.58 17.36 9.41
C PHE A 40 -3.07 18.74 9.00
N ARG A 41 -2.56 18.82 7.77
CA ARG A 41 -1.98 20.03 7.18
C ARG A 41 -2.22 20.08 5.68
N GLU A 42 -1.96 21.23 5.08
CA GLU A 42 -1.87 21.32 3.63
C GLU A 42 -0.53 20.78 3.12
N TYR A 43 -0.58 20.00 2.04
CA TYR A 43 0.57 19.52 1.29
C TYR A 43 0.22 19.51 -0.20
N ALA A 44 1.02 20.21 -1.03
CA ALA A 44 0.77 20.37 -2.47
C ALA A 44 -0.68 20.80 -2.81
N GLY A 45 -1.26 21.67 -1.99
CA GLY A 45 -2.62 22.18 -2.13
C GLY A 45 -3.73 21.22 -1.70
N ARG A 46 -3.40 20.04 -1.15
CA ARG A 46 -4.33 19.03 -0.63
C ARG A 46 -4.23 18.93 0.88
N VAL A 47 -5.31 18.52 1.53
CA VAL A 47 -5.28 18.20 2.96
C VAL A 47 -4.71 16.79 3.14
N LEU A 48 -3.74 16.65 4.03
CA LEU A 48 -3.03 15.42 4.34
C LEU A 48 -2.87 15.27 5.85
N GLY A 49 -3.12 14.08 6.39
CA GLY A 49 -2.87 13.76 7.80
C GLY A 49 -3.00 12.27 8.09
N VAL A 50 -2.63 11.85 9.29
CA VAL A 50 -2.73 10.43 9.70
C VAL A 50 -4.03 10.22 10.46
N LEU A 51 -4.74 9.15 10.12
CA LEU A 51 -5.88 8.62 10.85
C LEU A 51 -5.44 7.38 11.62
N VAL A 52 -5.65 7.39 12.92
CA VAL A 52 -5.50 6.24 13.82
C VAL A 52 -6.89 5.72 14.15
N THR A 53 -7.09 4.41 14.07
CA THR A 53 -8.30 3.71 14.51
C THR A 53 -7.92 2.45 15.29
N PRO A 54 -8.88 1.79 15.98
CA PRO A 54 -8.62 0.50 16.63
C PRO A 54 -8.23 -0.64 15.68
N TRP A 55 -8.42 -0.51 14.36
CA TRP A 55 -8.15 -1.58 13.40
C TRP A 55 -7.07 -1.25 12.38
N LEU A 56 -6.85 0.03 12.06
CA LEU A 56 -5.84 0.49 11.10
C LEU A 56 -5.26 1.86 11.46
N MET A 57 -4.10 2.16 10.87
CA MET A 57 -3.52 3.50 10.79
C MET A 57 -3.24 3.83 9.31
N ASN A 58 -3.82 4.92 8.82
CA ASN A 58 -3.70 5.35 7.42
C ASN A 58 -3.21 6.79 7.32
N LEU A 59 -2.36 7.06 6.32
CA LEU A 59 -2.18 8.41 5.81
C LEU A 59 -3.34 8.73 4.86
N VAL A 60 -4.09 9.79 5.13
CA VAL A 60 -5.31 10.19 4.41
C VAL A 60 -5.05 11.48 3.65
N MET A 61 -5.40 11.49 2.36
CA MET A 61 -5.34 12.66 1.49
C MET A 61 -6.74 12.97 0.94
N LEU A 62 -7.13 14.24 1.01
CA LEU A 62 -8.39 14.74 0.47
C LEU A 62 -8.17 15.53 -0.83
N PRO A 63 -9.17 15.54 -1.73
CA PRO A 63 -9.08 16.33 -2.95
C PRO A 63 -9.01 17.81 -2.64
N ARG A 64 -8.22 18.55 -3.43
CA ARG A 64 -8.25 20.02 -3.42
C ARG A 64 -9.44 20.54 -4.22
N ALA A 65 -9.78 21.81 -4.04
CA ALA A 65 -10.78 22.46 -4.89
C ALA A 65 -10.36 22.39 -6.37
N GLY A 66 -11.23 21.83 -7.22
CA GLY A 66 -10.99 21.68 -8.65
C GLY A 66 -10.28 20.38 -9.06
N ASP A 67 -9.94 19.49 -8.14
CA ASP A 67 -9.56 18.12 -8.50
C ASP A 67 -10.81 17.34 -8.91
N ASP A 68 -10.75 16.67 -10.07
CA ASP A 68 -11.75 15.71 -10.51
C ASP A 68 -11.29 14.30 -10.11
N TRP A 69 -11.65 13.88 -8.90
CA TRP A 69 -11.38 12.52 -8.41
C TRP A 69 -12.52 11.54 -8.69
N ASP A 70 -13.63 12.01 -9.27
CA ASP A 70 -14.79 11.17 -9.58
C ASP A 70 -14.48 10.21 -10.74
N ALA A 71 -13.58 10.62 -11.64
CA ALA A 71 -13.07 9.78 -12.73
C ALA A 71 -12.07 8.71 -12.27
N LEU A 72 -11.56 8.77 -11.03
CA LEU A 72 -10.59 7.77 -10.54
C LEU A 72 -11.30 6.46 -10.19
N GLU A 73 -10.73 5.34 -10.60
CA GLU A 73 -11.25 4.02 -10.26
C GLU A 73 -11.03 3.70 -8.77
N LEU A 74 -12.08 3.24 -8.08
CA LEU A 74 -11.98 2.80 -6.68
C LEU A 74 -11.02 1.61 -6.55
N GLY A 75 -10.23 1.60 -5.47
CA GLY A 75 -9.22 0.57 -5.22
C GLY A 75 -7.92 0.75 -6.02
N HIS A 76 -7.90 1.62 -7.04
CA HIS A 76 -6.69 1.91 -7.78
C HIS A 76 -5.67 2.67 -6.92
N LYS A 77 -4.39 2.39 -7.11
CA LYS A 77 -3.30 3.04 -6.37
C LYS A 77 -2.70 4.20 -7.17
N GLN A 78 -2.78 5.41 -6.64
CA GLN A 78 -2.20 6.63 -7.19
C GLN A 78 -0.86 6.94 -6.49
N PRO A 79 0.26 7.06 -7.22
CA PRO A 79 1.53 7.45 -6.64
C PRO A 79 1.54 8.96 -6.30
N HIS A 80 2.09 9.31 -5.14
CA HIS A 80 2.36 10.68 -4.72
C HIS A 80 3.77 10.80 -4.18
N ASP A 81 4.46 11.85 -4.61
CA ASP A 81 5.85 12.11 -4.21
C ASP A 81 5.90 12.93 -2.92
N PHE A 82 6.80 12.52 -2.04
CA PHE A 82 7.18 13.19 -0.80
C PHE A 82 8.69 13.32 -0.72
N PRO A 83 9.24 14.19 0.15
CA PRO A 83 10.69 14.28 0.35
C PRO A 83 11.36 12.93 0.68
N SER A 84 10.64 12.05 1.39
CA SER A 84 11.12 10.70 1.74
C SER A 84 10.98 9.66 0.65
N GLY A 85 10.28 9.96 -0.46
CA GLY A 85 10.05 9.04 -1.57
C GLY A 85 8.60 9.04 -2.06
N THR A 86 8.29 8.12 -2.97
CA THR A 86 6.97 7.98 -3.57
C THR A 86 6.12 6.99 -2.78
N TYR A 87 4.89 7.36 -2.44
CA TYR A 87 3.92 6.54 -1.72
C TYR A 87 2.68 6.31 -2.57
N LYS A 88 2.19 5.07 -2.59
CA LYS A 88 1.01 4.65 -3.37
C LYS A 88 -0.25 4.74 -2.51
N PHE A 89 -1.18 5.64 -2.85
CA PHE A 89 -2.45 5.80 -2.14
C PHE A 89 -3.57 5.11 -2.90
N MET A 90 -4.37 4.32 -2.19
CA MET A 90 -5.57 3.71 -2.74
C MET A 90 -6.71 4.74 -2.80
N VAL A 91 -7.39 4.81 -3.94
CA VAL A 91 -8.61 5.61 -4.12
C VAL A 91 -9.76 4.93 -3.40
N ASN A 92 -10.43 5.68 -2.53
CA ASN A 92 -11.55 5.23 -1.72
C ASN A 92 -12.71 6.22 -1.82
N GLU A 93 -13.90 5.75 -1.46
CA GLU A 93 -15.07 6.57 -1.26
C GLU A 93 -15.67 6.20 0.09
N ILE A 94 -15.76 7.19 0.97
CA ILE A 94 -16.22 7.00 2.34
C ILE A 94 -17.47 7.85 2.52
N ASP A 95 -18.55 7.22 2.93
CA ASP A 95 -19.81 7.91 3.24
C ASP A 95 -19.59 8.99 4.32
N GLY A 96 -19.99 10.23 4.01
CA GLY A 96 -19.75 11.41 4.84
C GLY A 96 -18.46 12.18 4.55
N LEU A 97 -17.48 11.57 3.86
CA LEU A 97 -16.22 12.21 3.47
C LEU A 97 -16.11 12.41 1.94
N GLY A 98 -16.73 11.53 1.15
CA GLY A 98 -16.64 11.48 -0.30
C GLY A 98 -15.38 10.77 -0.78
N ARG A 99 -14.91 11.15 -1.98
CA ARG A 99 -13.68 10.60 -2.57
C ARG A 99 -12.46 11.04 -1.78
N CYS A 100 -11.67 10.06 -1.34
CA CYS A 100 -10.41 10.28 -0.65
C CYS A 100 -9.37 9.27 -1.13
N GLN A 101 -8.10 9.54 -0.83
CA GLN A 101 -7.02 8.62 -1.09
C GLN A 101 -6.34 8.24 0.22
N THR A 102 -6.02 6.96 0.41
CA THR A 102 -5.40 6.49 1.66
C THR A 102 -4.21 5.58 1.41
N HIS A 103 -3.14 5.75 2.19
CA HIS A 103 -2.02 4.84 2.23
C HIS A 103 -1.98 4.15 3.60
N SER A 104 -2.04 2.81 3.61
CA SER A 104 -2.04 2.03 4.85
C SER A 104 -0.64 2.01 5.46
N LEU A 105 -0.54 2.47 6.71
CA LEU A 105 0.71 2.44 7.49
C LEU A 105 0.76 1.18 8.33
N PHE A 106 -0.32 0.89 9.07
CA PHE A 106 -0.40 -0.26 9.95
C PHE A 106 -1.79 -0.91 9.89
N SER A 107 -1.80 -2.23 9.75
CA SER A 107 -2.97 -3.09 9.91
C SER A 107 -2.47 -4.53 10.09
N PRO A 108 -2.87 -5.25 11.15
CA PRO A 108 -3.74 -4.82 12.24
C PRO A 108 -3.00 -3.98 13.29
N MET A 109 -3.73 -3.26 14.15
CA MET A 109 -3.16 -2.35 15.18
C MET A 109 -2.71 -3.05 16.48
N ARG A 110 -2.50 -4.37 16.46
CA ARG A 110 -2.28 -5.19 17.68
C ARG A 110 -0.97 -4.87 18.42
N GLU A 111 0.03 -4.36 17.72
CA GLU A 111 1.36 -4.04 18.29
C GLU A 111 1.36 -2.75 19.13
N PHE A 112 0.33 -1.92 19.00
CA PHE A 112 0.22 -0.67 19.75
C PHE A 112 -0.39 -0.92 21.14
N VAL A 113 0.46 -0.91 22.16
CA VAL A 113 0.06 -1.15 23.56
C VAL A 113 -0.78 -0.02 24.19
N SER A 114 -0.81 1.17 23.59
CA SER A 114 -1.57 2.32 24.10
C SER A 114 -1.83 3.36 23.00
N GLN A 115 -2.82 4.23 23.22
CA GLN A 115 -3.05 5.37 22.32
C GLN A 115 -1.79 6.23 22.16
N ALA A 116 -1.09 6.55 23.24
CA ALA A 116 0.11 7.38 23.18
C ALA A 116 1.20 6.76 22.28
N HIS A 117 1.33 5.42 22.29
CA HIS A 117 2.25 4.72 21.40
C HIS A 117 1.85 4.87 19.92
N ALA A 118 0.56 4.71 19.59
CA ALA A 118 0.07 4.89 18.23
C ALA A 118 0.23 6.33 17.73
N LEU A 119 -0.04 7.33 18.59
CA LEU A 119 0.13 8.74 18.25
C LEU A 119 1.60 9.10 18.03
N ALA A 120 2.50 8.61 18.89
CA ALA A 120 3.94 8.83 18.72
C ALA A 120 4.46 8.24 17.40
N ALA A 121 3.97 7.08 16.99
CA ALA A 121 4.30 6.46 15.70
C ALA A 121 3.75 7.27 14.51
N ALA A 122 2.50 7.73 14.59
CA ALA A 122 1.89 8.58 13.57
C ALA A 122 2.66 9.91 13.39
N GLU A 123 3.04 10.56 14.48
CA GLU A 123 3.85 11.78 14.45
C GLU A 123 5.26 11.53 13.91
N ALA A 124 5.90 10.42 14.29
CA ALA A 124 7.20 10.03 13.77
C ALA A 124 7.14 9.82 12.26
N PHE A 125 6.14 9.08 11.78
CA PHE A 125 5.92 8.87 10.35
C PHE A 125 5.72 10.20 9.60
N LEU A 126 4.92 11.14 10.13
CA LEU A 126 4.71 12.45 9.49
C LEU A 126 5.98 13.32 9.43
N ARG A 127 6.89 13.17 10.40
CA ARG A 127 8.22 13.82 10.37
C ARG A 127 9.10 13.17 9.30
N ASP A 128 9.20 11.84 9.32
CA ASP A 128 10.03 11.09 8.38
C ASP A 128 9.54 11.25 6.94
N LEU A 129 8.23 11.31 6.72
CA LEU A 129 7.60 11.56 5.43
C LEU A 129 8.17 12.82 4.74
N MET A 130 8.51 13.84 5.55
CA MET A 130 9.03 15.13 5.09
C MET A 130 10.55 15.26 5.14
N ALA A 131 11.25 14.27 5.66
CA ALA A 131 12.70 14.22 5.61
C ALA A 131 13.16 13.67 4.26
N PRO A 132 14.24 14.19 3.65
CA PRO A 132 14.81 13.62 2.44
C PRO A 132 15.15 12.14 2.63
N ALA A 133 14.81 11.31 1.63
CA ALA A 133 15.17 9.89 1.65
C ALA A 133 16.68 9.72 1.90
N ALA A 134 17.03 8.88 2.88
CA ALA A 134 18.42 8.45 3.03
C ALA A 134 18.83 7.67 1.78
N ARG A 135 19.99 7.98 1.21
CA ARG A 135 20.53 7.24 0.06
C ARG A 135 20.68 5.77 0.44
N GLY A 136 19.94 4.87 -0.22
CA GLY A 136 20.01 3.43 -0.01
C GLY A 136 18.93 2.83 0.90
N ALA A 137 17.85 3.54 1.20
CA ALA A 137 16.66 2.89 1.77
C ALA A 137 16.18 1.77 0.81
N PRO A 138 15.83 0.58 1.32
CA PRO A 138 15.32 -0.49 0.48
C PRO A 138 14.09 0.01 -0.27
N GLU A 139 14.08 -0.13 -1.59
CA GLU A 139 12.92 0.26 -2.38
C GLU A 139 11.71 -0.56 -1.91
N PRO A 140 10.53 0.09 -1.78
CA PRO A 140 9.31 -0.63 -1.44
C PRO A 140 9.11 -1.77 -2.46
N VAL A 141 8.69 -2.93 -1.95
CA VAL A 141 8.45 -4.13 -2.76
C VAL A 141 7.52 -3.76 -3.91
N ASP A 142 7.94 -4.05 -5.13
CA ASP A 142 7.10 -3.86 -6.31
C ASP A 142 5.95 -4.88 -6.26
N GLU A 143 4.81 -4.44 -5.72
CA GLU A 143 3.59 -5.24 -5.60
C GLU A 143 3.06 -5.71 -6.97
N GLU A 144 3.30 -4.97 -8.05
CA GLU A 144 2.88 -5.39 -9.39
C GLU A 144 3.75 -6.55 -9.86
N LEU A 145 5.08 -6.43 -9.70
CA LEU A 145 6.00 -7.52 -9.94
C LEU A 145 5.68 -8.74 -9.07
N LEU A 146 5.42 -8.54 -7.78
CA LEU A 146 5.02 -9.62 -6.87
C LEU A 146 3.71 -10.27 -7.34
N GLY A 147 2.73 -9.46 -7.74
CA GLY A 147 1.48 -9.94 -8.30
C GLY A 147 1.69 -10.78 -9.56
N ARG A 148 2.56 -10.34 -10.47
CA ARG A 148 2.96 -11.10 -11.68
C ARG A 148 3.60 -12.43 -11.31
N ILE A 149 4.51 -12.44 -10.34
CA ILE A 149 5.14 -13.66 -9.80
C ILE A 149 4.07 -14.62 -9.27
N MET A 150 3.16 -14.13 -8.41
CA MET A 150 2.11 -14.95 -7.81
C MET A 150 1.12 -15.50 -8.84
N ARG A 151 0.84 -14.75 -9.93
CA ARG A 151 0.01 -15.19 -11.05
C ARG A 151 0.77 -16.06 -12.07
N GLY A 152 2.08 -16.22 -11.91
CA GLY A 152 2.93 -16.98 -12.82
C GLY A 152 3.12 -16.33 -14.19
N GLU A 153 2.97 -15.00 -14.25
CA GLU A 153 3.23 -14.18 -15.44
C GLU A 153 4.74 -13.99 -15.62
N GLU A 154 5.18 -13.81 -16.87
CA GLU A 154 6.60 -13.51 -17.14
C GLU A 154 7.02 -12.24 -16.40
N THR A 155 8.11 -12.34 -15.64
CA THR A 155 8.76 -11.19 -15.00
C THR A 155 9.95 -10.73 -15.83
N PRO A 156 10.36 -9.46 -15.75
CA PRO A 156 11.63 -9.03 -16.32
C PRO A 156 12.76 -9.95 -15.83
N GLU A 157 13.65 -10.38 -16.73
CA GLU A 157 14.87 -11.08 -16.31
C GLU A 157 15.68 -10.13 -15.42
N ILE A 158 15.93 -10.57 -14.19
CA ILE A 158 16.77 -9.84 -13.27
C ILE A 158 18.22 -10.08 -13.71
N ASP A 159 18.89 -9.02 -14.16
CA ASP A 159 20.32 -9.06 -14.42
C ASP A 159 21.07 -9.14 -13.08
N LEU A 160 21.34 -10.37 -12.66
CA LEU A 160 22.07 -10.71 -11.44
C LEU A 160 23.48 -10.10 -11.43
N GLU A 161 24.13 -9.95 -12.60
CA GLU A 161 25.47 -9.34 -12.69
C GLU A 161 25.42 -7.82 -12.46
N ALA A 162 24.37 -7.14 -12.91
CA ALA A 162 24.19 -5.71 -12.66
C ALA A 162 23.87 -5.38 -11.19
N LEU A 163 23.11 -6.26 -10.52
CA LEU A 163 22.82 -6.15 -9.08
C LEU A 163 24.08 -6.32 -8.20
N GLU A 164 24.95 -7.28 -8.54
CA GLU A 164 26.22 -7.49 -7.82
C GLU A 164 27.18 -6.29 -7.94
N GLN A 165 27.02 -5.47 -8.97
CA GLN A 165 27.87 -4.32 -9.27
C GLN A 165 27.27 -2.98 -8.80
N GLY A 166 26.11 -3.00 -8.13
CA GLY A 166 25.46 -1.80 -7.60
C GLY A 166 25.02 -0.79 -8.66
N ARG A 167 24.76 -1.24 -9.90
CA ARG A 167 24.29 -0.38 -10.99
C ARG A 167 22.76 -0.38 -11.02
N LEU A 168 22.16 0.81 -10.95
CA LEU A 168 20.74 1.00 -11.24
C LEU A 168 20.48 0.57 -12.69
N VAL A 169 19.71 -0.49 -12.89
CA VAL A 169 19.36 -0.98 -14.22
C VAL A 169 18.17 -0.16 -14.72
N GLU A 170 18.38 0.69 -15.73
CA GLU A 170 17.27 1.25 -16.51
C GLU A 170 16.54 0.10 -17.20
N VAL A 171 15.28 -0.11 -16.85
CA VAL A 171 14.44 -1.15 -17.45
C VAL A 171 14.04 -0.70 -18.86
N GLU A 172 14.91 -0.91 -19.84
CA GLU A 172 14.52 -0.82 -21.25
C GLU A 172 13.55 -1.95 -21.59
N ARG A 173 12.28 -1.59 -21.79
CA ARG A 173 11.24 -2.50 -22.29
C ARG A 173 11.55 -2.89 -23.74
N ARG A 174 12.15 -4.05 -23.98
CA ARG A 174 12.30 -4.61 -25.33
C ARG A 174 11.11 -5.49 -25.74
N PRO A 175 10.76 -5.55 -27.04
CA PRO A 175 9.56 -6.23 -27.51
C PRO A 175 9.72 -7.75 -27.52
N THR A 176 8.67 -8.43 -27.05
CA THR A 176 8.52 -9.86 -26.80
C THR A 176 8.80 -10.73 -28.05
N ARG A 177 9.65 -11.76 -27.93
CA ARG A 177 9.64 -12.90 -28.86
C ARG A 177 8.65 -13.95 -28.36
N ARG A 178 7.84 -14.52 -29.27
CA ARG A 178 6.71 -15.40 -28.96
C ARG A 178 7.15 -16.71 -28.29
N LEU A 179 6.36 -17.12 -27.32
CA LEU A 179 6.46 -18.27 -26.41
C LEU A 179 6.43 -19.67 -27.06
N ALA A 180 6.58 -19.81 -28.38
CA ALA A 180 6.27 -21.06 -29.08
C ALA A 180 7.40 -22.11 -29.06
N ASP A 181 8.64 -21.77 -28.68
CA ASP A 181 9.80 -22.62 -28.96
C ASP A 181 10.55 -23.16 -27.72
N ILE A 182 10.02 -23.01 -26.50
CA ILE A 182 10.73 -23.49 -25.29
C ILE A 182 10.14 -24.81 -24.79
N GLY A 183 10.72 -25.92 -25.26
CA GLY A 183 10.53 -27.24 -24.66
C GLY A 183 11.64 -27.55 -23.65
N VAL A 184 11.28 -27.88 -22.40
CA VAL A 184 12.24 -28.33 -21.36
C VAL A 184 12.08 -29.83 -21.13
N ARG A 185 13.20 -30.56 -21.15
CA ARG A 185 13.28 -32.02 -20.99
C ARG A 185 14.09 -32.36 -19.74
N VAL A 186 13.52 -33.15 -18.83
CA VAL A 186 14.24 -33.70 -17.66
C VAL A 186 13.93 -35.20 -17.55
N GLU A 187 14.98 -36.02 -17.45
CA GLU A 187 14.99 -37.49 -17.21
C GLU A 187 13.86 -38.30 -17.88
N GLY A 188 13.74 -38.19 -19.21
CA GLY A 188 13.01 -39.18 -20.03
C GLY A 188 11.48 -39.17 -19.96
N LYS A 189 10.84 -38.41 -19.06
CA LYS A 189 9.38 -38.22 -19.07
C LYS A 189 8.99 -36.77 -18.78
N MET A 190 8.22 -36.20 -19.70
CA MET A 190 7.55 -34.91 -19.53
C MET A 190 6.47 -35.04 -18.44
N ILE A 191 6.58 -34.26 -17.36
CA ILE A 191 5.51 -34.12 -16.35
C ILE A 191 4.98 -32.70 -16.39
N SER A 192 3.65 -32.55 -16.49
CA SER A 192 3.01 -31.24 -16.56
C SER A 192 2.76 -30.64 -15.17
N ARG A 193 2.69 -29.31 -15.10
CA ARG A 193 2.43 -28.55 -13.85
C ARG A 193 1.12 -28.94 -13.16
N ARG A 194 0.15 -29.46 -13.91
CA ARG A 194 -1.14 -29.94 -13.41
C ARG A 194 -1.03 -31.26 -12.64
N ASP A 195 -0.02 -32.06 -12.95
CA ASP A 195 0.24 -33.34 -12.28
C ASP A 195 0.96 -33.15 -10.95
N LEU A 196 1.82 -32.14 -10.85
CA LEU A 196 2.52 -31.74 -9.62
C LEU A 196 1.53 -31.30 -8.52
N LEU A 197 0.55 -30.47 -8.88
CA LEU A 197 -0.37 -29.83 -7.93
C LEU A 197 -1.43 -30.79 -7.35
N ARG A 198 -1.56 -32.00 -7.91
CA ARG A 198 -2.52 -33.01 -7.45
C ARG A 198 -1.90 -34.09 -6.55
N GLY A 199 -0.62 -33.96 -6.17
CA GLY A 199 0.00 -34.78 -5.14
C GLY A 199 0.08 -36.28 -5.44
N ARG A 200 0.11 -36.68 -6.72
CA ARG A 200 0.42 -38.08 -7.08
C ARG A 200 1.91 -38.25 -7.30
N LEU A 201 2.64 -38.38 -6.20
CA LEU A 201 3.88 -39.15 -6.19
C LEU A 201 3.56 -40.46 -5.47
N ARG A 202 3.39 -41.55 -6.23
CA ARG A 202 3.45 -42.91 -5.69
C ARG A 202 4.62 -43.63 -6.34
N GLU A 203 5.61 -43.86 -5.49
CA GLU A 203 6.60 -44.94 -5.43
C GLU A 203 6.95 -45.69 -6.71
N GLY A 204 8.25 -45.65 -7.00
CA GLY A 204 9.01 -46.58 -7.82
C GLY A 204 10.48 -46.33 -7.53
#